data_AF-A0A316X5A8-F1
#
_entry.id   AF-A0A316X5A8-F1
#
_cell.length_a   1.000
_cell.length_b   1.000
_cell.length_c   1.000
_cell.angle_alpha   90.00
_cell.angle_beta   90.00
_cell.angle_gamma   90.00
#
_symmetry.space_group_name_H-M   'P 1'
#
loop_
_entity.id
_entity.type
_entity.pdbx_description
1 polymer ?
#
loop_
_entity_poly.entity_id
_entity_poly.type
_entity_poly.pdbx_seq_one_letter_code
_entity_poly.pdbx_strand_id
1 'polypeptide(L)'
;MIKYLLNILFVLFSIFSYAQSASILKDSVCISKECFELQELKIETKNTEIYKKIQKSYDVLNGTFFDIPEKRLKAKKDTLKNLISTNALRDNQFGFEKYKIFLNKSRLLNISVHIQSYGSPWEDTTYYFFDEINDTEVGEKLFVNKKVFLQICGKKLKTDKRISFQIKSINQYKIDTSKEGKITGINLIFHDEKNRTNSGYPEYSVYFTWKEIEKFITPQYRRRLIE
;
A
#
# COMPACT_ATOMS: atom_id res chain seq x y z
N MET A 1 -25.78 49.92 32.77
CA MET A 1 -26.52 48.66 33.00
C MET A 1 -26.66 47.96 31.66
N ILE A 2 -25.86 46.90 31.44
CA ILE A 2 -26.16 45.66 30.68
C ILE A 2 -27.02 45.86 29.40
N LYS A 3 -26.54 45.70 28.16
CA LYS A 3 -26.08 44.44 27.53
C LYS A 3 -25.55 44.76 26.13
N TYR A 4 -24.25 44.63 25.88
CA TYR A 4 -23.75 44.39 24.53
C TYR A 4 -23.93 42.90 24.25
N LEU A 5 -24.95 42.54 23.47
CA LEU A 5 -25.10 41.21 22.90
C LEU A 5 -24.05 41.06 21.80
N LEU A 6 -22.84 40.67 22.21
CA LEU A 6 -21.80 40.24 21.29
C LEU A 6 -22.27 38.91 20.67
N ASN A 7 -22.76 38.97 19.43
CA ASN A 7 -22.95 37.81 18.58
C ASN A 7 -21.58 37.18 18.31
N ILE A 8 -21.15 36.29 19.19
CA ILE A 8 -20.04 35.39 18.92
C ILE A 8 -20.59 34.38 17.92
N LEU A 9 -20.43 34.69 16.64
CA LEU A 9 -20.56 33.74 15.55
C LEU A 9 -19.41 32.72 15.73
N PHE A 10 -19.65 31.69 16.54
CA PHE A 10 -18.84 30.49 16.54
C PHE A 10 -19.04 29.85 15.16
N VAL A 11 -18.23 30.26 14.19
CA VAL A 11 -17.94 29.43 13.03
C VAL A 11 -17.18 28.26 13.61
N LEU A 12 -17.94 27.23 14.00
CA LEU A 12 -17.48 25.85 14.07
C LEU A 12 -16.96 25.54 12.67
N PHE A 13 -15.71 25.92 12.40
CA PHE A 13 -14.88 25.15 11.50
C PHE A 13 -14.86 23.77 12.15
N SER A 14 -15.76 22.91 11.68
CA SER A 14 -15.65 21.48 11.81
C SER A 14 -14.26 21.14 11.31
N ILE A 15 -13.33 21.07 12.25
CA ILE A 15 -12.06 20.39 12.10
C ILE A 15 -12.52 18.98 11.75
N PHE A 16 -12.61 18.71 10.45
CA PHE A 16 -12.74 17.36 9.95
C PHE A 16 -11.47 16.68 10.45
N SER A 17 -11.56 16.09 11.63
CA SER A 17 -10.66 15.06 12.07
C SER A 17 -10.85 13.98 11.01
N TYR A 18 -9.99 14.00 9.98
CA TYR A 18 -10.03 13.01 8.91
C TYR A 18 -9.72 11.69 9.59
N ALA A 19 -10.80 10.99 9.97
CA ALA A 19 -10.73 9.64 10.50
C ALA A 19 -9.91 8.81 9.51
N GLN A 20 -9.04 7.96 10.07
CA GLN A 20 -8.23 7.03 9.29
C GLN A 20 -9.17 6.22 8.38
N SER A 21 -9.10 6.44 7.07
CA SER A 21 -10.01 5.80 6.09
C SER A 21 -9.74 4.32 5.87
N ALA A 22 -8.65 3.81 6.45
CA ALA A 22 -8.12 2.48 6.21
C ALA A 22 -7.48 1.91 7.48
N SER A 23 -7.81 0.66 7.82
CA SER A 23 -7.22 -0.09 8.91
C SER A 23 -6.89 -1.51 8.47
N ILE A 24 -6.13 -2.24 9.28
CA ILE A 24 -5.78 -3.64 8.99
C ILE A 24 -6.52 -4.52 9.99
N LEU A 25 -7.43 -5.33 9.48
CA LEU A 25 -8.07 -6.40 10.23
C LEU A 25 -7.09 -7.55 10.39
N LYS A 26 -7.13 -8.19 11.56
CA LYS A 26 -6.24 -9.30 11.91
C LYS A 26 -7.05 -10.46 12.47
N ASP A 27 -6.64 -11.65 12.11
CA ASP A 27 -7.07 -12.92 12.72
C ASP A 27 -5.87 -13.87 12.71
N SER A 28 -6.04 -15.11 13.16
CA SER A 28 -5.00 -16.12 13.10
C SER A 28 -5.55 -17.54 12.96
N VAL A 29 -4.70 -18.43 12.47
CA VAL A 29 -4.92 -19.88 12.45
C VAL A 29 -3.68 -20.56 12.97
N CYS A 30 -3.85 -21.50 13.91
CA CYS A 30 -2.74 -22.28 14.45
C CYS A 30 -2.61 -23.62 13.72
N ILE A 31 -1.38 -23.94 13.31
CA ILE A 31 -0.99 -25.18 12.67
C ILE A 31 0.05 -25.83 13.57
N SER A 32 -0.29 -26.99 14.13
CA SER A 32 0.54 -27.69 15.12
C SER A 32 0.88 -26.81 16.32
N LYS A 33 2.09 -26.22 16.39
CA LYS A 33 2.58 -25.40 17.51
C LYS A 33 2.80 -23.93 17.14
N GLU A 34 2.46 -23.53 15.92
CA GLU A 34 2.70 -22.18 15.40
C GLU A 34 1.38 -21.54 14.97
N CYS A 35 1.19 -20.24 15.26
CA CYS A 35 0.01 -19.49 14.85
C CYS A 35 0.39 -18.48 13.77
N PHE A 36 -0.29 -18.58 12.63
CA PHE A 36 -0.08 -17.74 11.47
C PHE A 36 -1.09 -16.60 11.48
N GLU A 37 -0.61 -15.36 11.38
CA GLU A 37 -1.46 -14.17 11.30
C GLU A 37 -2.10 -14.08 9.91
N LEU A 38 -3.41 -13.85 9.88
CA LEU A 38 -4.15 -13.51 8.68
C LEU A 38 -4.49 -12.02 8.74
N GLN A 39 -4.28 -11.31 7.64
CA GLN A 39 -4.63 -9.90 7.56
C GLN A 39 -5.61 -9.63 6.42
N GLU A 40 -6.36 -8.54 6.56
CA GLU A 40 -7.15 -7.94 5.50
C GLU A 40 -7.16 -6.42 5.62
N LEU A 41 -6.96 -5.70 4.51
CA LEU A 41 -7.12 -4.25 4.51
C LEU A 41 -8.61 -3.90 4.52
N LYS A 42 -9.03 -3.14 5.54
CA LYS A 42 -10.34 -2.53 5.59
C LYS A 42 -10.23 -1.09 5.14
N ILE A 43 -10.86 -0.79 4.01
CA ILE A 43 -11.05 0.58 3.51
C ILE A 43 -12.54 0.91 3.49
N GLU A 44 -12.90 2.19 3.37
CA GLU A 44 -14.31 2.59 3.24
C GLU A 44 -14.98 1.90 2.04
N THR A 45 -16.21 1.42 2.25
CA THR A 45 -16.97 0.57 1.31
C THR A 45 -17.30 1.22 -0.03
N LYS A 46 -17.15 2.55 -0.15
CA LYS A 46 -17.32 3.28 -1.43
C LYS A 46 -16.17 3.03 -2.42
N ASN A 47 -15.05 2.48 -1.96
CA ASN A 47 -13.81 2.32 -2.74
C ASN A 47 -13.71 0.93 -3.38
N THR A 48 -14.71 0.57 -4.20
CA THR A 48 -14.85 -0.79 -4.72
C THR A 48 -13.76 -1.18 -5.71
N GLU A 49 -13.30 -0.27 -6.57
CA GLU A 49 -12.27 -0.55 -7.56
C GLU A 49 -10.87 -0.63 -6.93
N ILE A 50 -10.59 0.25 -5.96
CA ILE A 50 -9.39 0.13 -5.12
C ILE A 50 -9.37 -1.23 -4.44
N TYR A 51 -10.47 -1.64 -3.79
CA TYR A 51 -10.49 -2.90 -3.06
C TYR A 51 -10.34 -4.12 -3.99
N LYS A 52 -11.03 -4.11 -5.15
CA LYS A 52 -10.83 -5.13 -6.21
C LYS A 52 -9.37 -5.23 -6.63
N LYS A 53 -8.70 -4.10 -6.84
CA LYS A 53 -7.29 -4.06 -7.26
C LYS A 53 -6.38 -4.67 -6.19
N ILE A 54 -6.61 -4.35 -4.92
CA ILE A 54 -5.85 -4.91 -3.80
C ILE A 54 -6.00 -6.42 -3.73
N GLN A 55 -7.23 -6.96 -3.80
CA GLN A 55 -7.47 -8.40 -3.75
C GLN A 55 -6.83 -9.17 -4.91
N LYS A 56 -6.77 -8.55 -6.10
CA LYS A 56 -6.15 -9.11 -7.30
C LYS A 56 -4.63 -9.10 -7.29
N SER A 57 -3.97 -8.51 -6.28
CA SER A 57 -2.51 -8.42 -6.25
C SER A 57 -1.86 -9.81 -6.30
N TYR A 58 -2.39 -10.76 -5.55
CA TYR A 58 -1.90 -12.15 -5.50
C TYR A 58 -2.99 -13.21 -5.60
N ASP A 59 -4.25 -12.79 -5.68
CA ASP A 59 -5.40 -13.67 -5.94
C ASP A 59 -5.50 -14.93 -5.04
N VAL A 60 -5.24 -14.77 -3.75
CA VAL A 60 -5.17 -15.86 -2.74
C VAL A 60 -6.43 -16.72 -2.65
N LEU A 61 -7.57 -16.24 -3.16
CA LEU A 61 -8.87 -16.93 -3.14
C LEU A 61 -9.41 -17.22 -4.56
N ASN A 62 -8.51 -17.43 -5.53
CA ASN A 62 -8.82 -17.94 -6.88
C ASN A 62 -9.92 -17.15 -7.60
N GLY A 63 -9.79 -15.83 -7.65
CA GLY A 63 -10.66 -14.92 -8.40
C GLY A 63 -11.95 -14.51 -7.66
N THR A 64 -12.21 -15.07 -6.46
CA THR A 64 -13.39 -14.72 -5.68
C THR A 64 -13.27 -13.28 -5.16
N PHE A 65 -14.17 -12.41 -5.61
CA PHE A 65 -14.23 -11.03 -5.11
C PHE A 65 -15.11 -10.93 -3.86
N PHE A 66 -14.63 -10.16 -2.88
CA PHE A 66 -15.36 -9.84 -1.66
C PHE A 66 -15.58 -8.33 -1.58
N ASP A 67 -16.81 -7.89 -1.36
CA ASP A 67 -17.15 -6.48 -1.16
C ASP A 67 -16.89 -6.02 0.29
N ILE A 68 -16.83 -6.96 1.23
CA ILE A 68 -16.69 -6.71 2.67
C ILE A 68 -15.39 -7.35 3.19
N PRO A 69 -14.45 -6.56 3.75
CA PRO A 69 -13.19 -7.05 4.31
C PRO A 69 -13.31 -8.18 5.32
N GLU A 70 -14.25 -8.07 6.25
CA GLU A 70 -14.51 -9.09 7.27
C GLU A 70 -14.90 -10.44 6.65
N LYS A 71 -15.66 -10.43 5.54
CA LYS A 71 -16.01 -11.65 4.81
C LYS A 71 -14.80 -12.27 4.12
N ARG A 72 -13.92 -11.46 3.52
CA ARG A 72 -12.68 -11.96 2.89
C ARG A 72 -11.74 -12.56 3.94
N LEU A 73 -11.57 -11.89 5.07
CA LEU A 73 -10.73 -12.40 6.17
C LEU A 73 -11.27 -13.74 6.71
N LYS A 74 -12.59 -13.83 6.90
CA LYS A 74 -13.24 -15.09 7.27
C LYS A 74 -13.02 -16.18 6.20
N ALA A 75 -13.18 -15.85 4.92
CA ALA A 75 -12.96 -16.79 3.83
C ALA A 75 -11.50 -17.31 3.78
N LYS A 76 -10.50 -16.44 3.97
CA LYS A 76 -9.09 -16.85 4.12
C LYS A 76 -8.92 -17.87 5.25
N LYS A 77 -9.53 -17.59 6.40
CA LYS A 77 -9.47 -18.46 7.58
C LYS A 77 -10.13 -19.81 7.34
N ASP A 78 -11.33 -19.82 6.76
CA ASP A 78 -12.10 -21.03 6.48
C ASP A 78 -11.38 -21.90 5.43
N THR A 79 -10.84 -21.29 4.37
CA THR A 79 -10.00 -21.96 3.37
C THR A 79 -8.76 -22.58 4.00
N LEU A 80 -8.03 -21.81 4.82
CA LEU A 80 -6.82 -22.32 5.49
C LEU A 80 -7.15 -23.48 6.43
N LYS A 81 -8.21 -23.39 7.24
CA LYS A 81 -8.68 -24.48 8.10
C LYS A 81 -9.02 -25.73 7.29
N ASN A 82 -9.72 -25.56 6.17
CA ASN A 82 -10.06 -26.68 5.29
C ASN A 82 -8.79 -27.37 4.76
N LEU A 83 -7.85 -26.60 4.21
CA LEU A 83 -6.57 -27.12 3.70
C LEU A 83 -5.75 -27.86 4.77
N ILE A 84 -5.79 -27.39 6.02
CA ILE A 84 -5.18 -28.09 7.16
C ILE A 84 -5.91 -29.41 7.43
N SER A 85 -7.23 -29.40 7.54
CA SER A 85 -8.02 -30.61 7.84
C SER A 85 -7.93 -31.69 6.77
N THR A 86 -7.70 -31.31 5.52
CA THR A 86 -7.54 -32.24 4.40
C THR A 86 -6.09 -32.57 4.08
N ASN A 87 -5.13 -32.12 4.91
CA ASN A 87 -3.68 -32.28 4.71
C ASN A 87 -3.19 -31.81 3.31
N ALA A 88 -3.85 -30.79 2.75
CA ALA A 88 -3.59 -30.29 1.40
C ALA A 88 -2.86 -28.93 1.38
N LEU A 89 -2.55 -28.37 2.55
CA LEU A 89 -1.96 -27.04 2.68
C LEU A 89 -0.62 -26.89 1.93
N ARG A 90 0.25 -27.91 2.01
CA ARG A 90 1.56 -27.89 1.35
C ARG A 90 1.44 -27.87 -0.17
N ASP A 91 0.48 -28.63 -0.70
CA ASP A 91 0.27 -28.77 -2.14
C ASP A 91 -0.39 -27.53 -2.76
N ASN A 92 -1.17 -26.80 -1.97
CA ASN A 92 -1.88 -25.60 -2.41
C ASN A 92 -1.08 -24.30 -2.24
N GLN A 93 0.08 -24.33 -1.57
CA GLN A 93 0.97 -23.17 -1.41
C GLN A 93 0.22 -21.88 -0.99
N PHE A 94 -0.65 -21.99 0.02
CA PHE A 94 -1.50 -20.87 0.45
C PHE A 94 -0.66 -19.63 0.78
N GLY A 95 -1.04 -18.48 0.22
CA GLY A 95 -0.35 -17.22 0.41
C GLY A 95 -0.85 -16.42 1.62
N PHE A 96 0.06 -16.01 2.50
CA PHE A 96 -0.21 -15.12 3.61
C PHE A 96 0.04 -13.66 3.23
N GLU A 97 -1.05 -12.91 3.02
CA GLU A 97 -0.96 -11.47 2.74
C GLU A 97 -0.67 -10.68 4.02
N LYS A 98 0.26 -9.73 3.92
CA LYS A 98 0.57 -8.74 4.95
C LYS A 98 0.46 -7.34 4.37
N TYR A 99 -0.33 -6.50 5.02
CA TYR A 99 -0.57 -5.13 4.61
C TYR A 99 0.27 -4.15 5.44
N LYS A 100 0.70 -3.05 4.81
CA LYS A 100 1.30 -1.92 5.52
C LYS A 100 0.73 -0.63 4.95
N ILE A 101 0.31 0.27 5.84
CA ILE A 101 -0.15 1.63 5.48
C ILE A 101 1.01 2.58 5.73
N PHE A 102 1.44 3.28 4.68
CA PHE A 102 2.51 4.29 4.74
C PHE A 102 1.94 5.72 4.79
N LEU A 103 0.81 5.94 4.12
CA LEU A 103 0.07 7.19 4.18
C LEU A 103 -1.43 6.88 4.22
N ASN A 104 -2.14 7.53 5.13
CA ASN A 104 -3.59 7.60 5.15
C ASN A 104 -3.99 9.01 5.60
N LYS A 105 -4.12 9.92 4.63
CA LYS A 105 -4.39 11.33 4.88
C LYS A 105 -5.06 11.96 3.67
N SER A 106 -6.00 12.89 3.86
CA SER A 106 -6.58 13.69 2.78
C SER A 106 -7.15 12.85 1.62
N ARG A 107 -7.76 11.70 1.97
CA ARG A 107 -8.29 10.70 1.02
C ARG A 107 -7.25 10.13 0.04
N LEU A 108 -5.98 10.16 0.46
CA LEU A 108 -4.86 9.54 -0.23
C LEU A 108 -4.37 8.37 0.61
N LEU A 109 -4.22 7.23 -0.04
CA LEU A 109 -3.85 5.99 0.62
C LEU A 109 -2.61 5.41 -0.07
N ASN A 110 -1.48 5.35 0.64
CA ASN A 110 -0.29 4.63 0.19
C ASN A 110 -0.13 3.36 1.03
N ILE A 111 -0.13 2.21 0.39
CA ILE A 111 -0.01 0.90 1.05
C ILE A 111 1.00 0.01 0.35
N SER A 112 1.42 -1.06 1.03
CA SER A 112 1.91 -2.26 0.38
C SER A 112 1.07 -3.48 0.71
N VAL A 113 1.06 -4.43 -0.23
CA VAL A 113 0.57 -5.80 -0.08
C VAL A 113 1.78 -6.71 -0.27
N HIS A 114 2.22 -7.32 0.82
CA HIS A 114 3.25 -8.34 0.81
C HIS A 114 2.60 -9.73 0.82
N ILE A 115 3.20 -10.71 0.17
CA ILE A 115 2.76 -12.10 0.16
C ILE A 115 3.93 -13.01 0.55
N GLN A 116 3.63 -14.01 1.38
CA GLN A 116 4.54 -15.11 1.66
C GLN A 116 3.79 -16.43 1.46
N SER A 117 4.26 -17.29 0.57
CA SER A 117 3.67 -18.62 0.37
C SER A 117 4.02 -19.54 1.53
N TYR A 118 3.04 -20.30 2.03
CA TYR A 118 3.29 -21.35 3.02
C TYR A 118 4.26 -22.40 2.49
N GLY A 119 5.25 -22.80 3.31
CA GLY A 119 6.20 -23.87 2.97
C GLY A 119 7.11 -23.56 1.79
N SER A 120 7.16 -22.31 1.32
CA SER A 120 8.00 -21.83 0.23
C SER A 120 8.77 -20.61 0.72
N PRO A 121 10.03 -20.40 0.29
CA PRO A 121 10.75 -19.16 0.58
C PRO A 121 10.27 -17.99 -0.29
N TRP A 122 9.40 -18.22 -1.27
CA TRP A 122 8.97 -17.20 -2.22
C TRP A 122 8.07 -16.15 -1.56
N GLU A 123 8.47 -14.89 -1.73
CA GLU A 123 7.75 -13.71 -1.29
C GLU A 123 7.76 -12.64 -2.39
N ASP A 124 6.81 -11.70 -2.29
CA ASP A 124 6.75 -10.53 -3.15
C ASP A 124 6.04 -9.37 -2.43
N THR A 125 6.31 -8.14 -2.85
CA THR A 125 5.65 -6.94 -2.31
C THR A 125 5.23 -5.99 -3.43
N THR A 126 3.94 -5.69 -3.48
CA THR A 126 3.40 -4.68 -4.37
C THR A 126 3.01 -3.43 -3.58
N TYR A 127 3.40 -2.27 -4.09
CA TYR A 127 3.13 -0.96 -3.51
C TYR A 127 2.10 -0.23 -4.36
N TYR A 128 1.16 0.42 -3.68
CA TYR A 128 0.09 1.15 -4.34
C TYR A 128 -0.08 2.55 -3.74
N PHE A 129 -0.50 3.49 -4.59
CA PHE A 129 -0.97 4.79 -4.18
C PHE A 129 -2.33 5.07 -4.80
N PHE A 130 -3.32 5.31 -3.96
CA PHE A 130 -4.71 5.47 -4.35
C PHE A 130 -5.23 6.87 -4.02
N ASP A 131 -6.11 7.34 -4.89
CA ASP A 131 -6.98 8.48 -4.64
C ASP A 131 -8.37 7.95 -4.30
N GLU A 132 -8.70 7.96 -3.02
CA GLU A 132 -9.96 7.44 -2.50
C GLU A 132 -11.18 8.30 -2.90
N ILE A 133 -10.98 9.56 -3.29
CA ILE A 133 -12.09 10.39 -3.80
C ILE A 133 -12.55 9.88 -5.17
N ASN A 134 -11.59 9.48 -5.99
CA ASN A 134 -11.83 9.08 -7.37
C ASN A 134 -11.93 7.55 -7.54
N ASP A 135 -11.80 6.77 -6.45
CA ASP A 135 -11.70 5.30 -6.45
C ASP A 135 -10.69 4.78 -7.49
N THR A 136 -9.52 5.41 -7.58
CA THR A 136 -8.51 5.07 -8.60
C THR A 136 -7.11 4.91 -8.04
N GLU A 137 -6.32 4.05 -8.71
CA GLU A 137 -4.87 4.05 -8.54
C GLU A 137 -4.26 5.26 -9.25
N VAL A 138 -3.43 5.98 -8.50
CA VAL A 138 -2.63 7.10 -8.99
C VAL A 138 -1.40 6.58 -9.73
N GLY A 139 -0.62 5.70 -9.10
CA GLY A 139 0.63 5.14 -9.64
C GLY A 139 1.54 6.22 -10.23
N GLU A 140 2.03 6.02 -11.46
CA GLU A 140 2.89 7.02 -12.11
C GLU A 140 2.24 8.38 -12.35
N LYS A 141 0.91 8.51 -12.31
CA LYS A 141 0.21 9.80 -12.48
C LYS A 141 0.52 10.78 -11.33
N LEU A 142 1.14 10.30 -10.25
CA LEU A 142 1.68 11.16 -9.20
C LEU A 142 2.78 12.09 -9.75
N PHE A 143 3.50 11.67 -10.79
CA PHE A 143 4.71 12.34 -11.24
C PHE A 143 4.54 13.07 -12.58
N VAL A 144 5.05 14.30 -12.66
CA VAL A 144 5.29 15.06 -13.89
C VAL A 144 6.71 14.80 -14.40
N ASN A 145 6.97 15.09 -15.69
CA ASN A 145 8.28 14.90 -16.32
C ASN A 145 8.87 13.49 -16.12
N LYS A 146 8.01 12.46 -16.18
CA LYS A 146 8.31 11.06 -15.85
C LYS A 146 9.59 10.53 -16.48
N LYS A 147 9.85 10.83 -17.76
CA LYS A 147 11.07 10.39 -18.47
C LYS A 147 12.34 10.92 -17.80
N VAL A 148 12.36 12.20 -17.45
CA VAL A 148 13.49 12.83 -16.75
C VAL A 148 13.62 12.25 -15.35
N PHE A 149 12.51 12.07 -14.64
CA PHE A 149 12.53 11.53 -13.28
C PHE A 149 13.02 10.08 -13.24
N LEU A 150 12.59 9.24 -14.19
CA LEU A 150 13.07 7.87 -14.38
C LEU A 150 14.57 7.82 -14.67
N GLN A 151 15.10 8.73 -15.50
CA GLN A 151 16.54 8.85 -15.73
C GLN A 151 17.32 9.21 -14.47
N ILE A 152 16.78 10.09 -13.62
CA ILE A 152 17.40 10.45 -12.33
C ILE A 152 17.43 9.24 -11.40
N CYS A 153 16.33 8.46 -11.33
CA CYS A 153 16.30 7.20 -10.59
C CYS A 153 17.36 6.23 -11.10
N GLY A 154 17.47 6.07 -12.42
CA GLY A 154 18.50 5.24 -13.05
C GLY A 154 19.92 5.69 -12.71
N LYS A 155 20.19 6.99 -12.68
CA LYS A 155 21.50 7.53 -12.26
C LYS A 155 21.78 7.25 -10.78
N LYS A 156 20.79 7.42 -9.90
CA LYS A 156 20.92 7.12 -8.46
C LYS A 156 21.08 5.62 -8.17
N LEU A 157 20.51 4.72 -8.98
CA LEU A 157 20.76 3.27 -8.84
C LEU A 157 22.16 2.88 -9.33
N LYS A 158 22.63 3.45 -10.45
CA LYS A 158 23.92 3.10 -11.07
C LYS A 158 25.16 3.47 -10.26
N THR A 159 25.03 4.22 -9.16
CA THR A 159 26.13 4.36 -8.20
C THR A 159 26.51 3.02 -7.56
N ASP A 160 25.60 2.03 -7.58
CA ASP A 160 25.92 0.63 -7.31
C ASP A 160 26.22 -0.11 -8.63
N LYS A 161 27.50 -0.44 -8.86
CA LYS A 161 28.01 -1.09 -10.08
C LYS A 161 27.39 -2.48 -10.35
N ARG A 162 26.65 -3.04 -9.40
CA ARG A 162 26.02 -4.37 -9.51
C ARG A 162 24.65 -4.33 -10.20
N ILE A 163 24.07 -3.15 -10.37
CA ILE A 163 22.71 -2.99 -10.89
C ILE A 163 22.76 -2.83 -12.42
N SER A 164 22.32 -3.85 -13.15
CA SER A 164 22.31 -3.88 -14.62
C SER A 164 20.91 -3.91 -15.25
N PHE A 165 19.84 -3.94 -14.44
CA PHE A 165 18.48 -4.04 -14.96
C PHE A 165 17.94 -2.69 -15.45
N GLN A 166 17.02 -2.76 -16.41
CA GLN A 166 16.36 -1.58 -16.97
C GLN A 166 15.17 -1.19 -16.10
N ILE A 167 15.16 0.04 -15.60
CA ILE A 167 13.99 0.60 -14.92
C ILE A 167 12.94 0.97 -15.97
N LYS A 168 11.75 0.35 -15.88
CA LYS A 168 10.65 0.55 -16.83
C LYS A 168 9.60 1.57 -16.37
N SER A 169 9.44 1.72 -15.06
CA SER A 169 8.28 2.41 -14.46
C SER A 169 8.64 2.99 -13.09
N ILE A 170 7.92 4.03 -12.67
CA ILE A 170 7.98 4.68 -11.35
C ILE A 170 6.67 4.53 -10.56
N ASN A 171 5.91 3.47 -10.83
CA ASN A 171 4.61 3.21 -10.20
C ASN A 171 4.70 2.59 -8.80
N GLN A 172 5.84 1.99 -8.44
CA GLN A 172 6.04 1.33 -7.16
C GLN A 172 6.81 2.27 -6.22
N TYR A 173 6.16 2.72 -5.14
CA TYR A 173 6.80 3.58 -4.15
C TYR A 173 6.07 3.58 -2.80
N LYS A 174 6.85 3.89 -1.76
CA LYS A 174 6.33 4.22 -0.43
C LYS A 174 6.58 5.68 -0.10
N ILE A 175 5.59 6.32 0.52
CA ILE A 175 5.66 7.70 1.01
C ILE A 175 6.07 7.64 2.48
N ASP A 176 7.22 8.22 2.81
CA ASP A 176 7.71 8.24 4.17
C ASP A 176 7.15 9.47 4.90
N THR A 177 6.65 9.26 6.11
CA THR A 177 6.08 10.31 6.96
C THR A 177 6.78 10.39 8.32
N SER A 178 6.83 11.60 8.89
CA SER A 178 7.22 11.81 10.28
C SER A 178 6.15 11.30 11.25
N LYS A 179 6.45 11.31 12.56
CA LYS A 179 5.48 10.92 13.61
C LYS A 179 4.25 11.83 13.62
N GLU A 180 4.42 13.08 13.20
CA GLU A 180 3.38 14.09 13.07
C GLU A 180 2.59 13.98 11.75
N GLY A 181 2.88 12.97 10.93
CA GLY A 181 2.20 12.74 9.64
C GLY A 181 2.65 13.68 8.51
N LYS A 182 3.79 14.39 8.66
CA LYS A 182 4.37 15.20 7.58
C LYS A 182 5.16 14.32 6.64
N ILE A 183 5.04 14.53 5.33
CA ILE A 183 5.82 13.77 4.35
C ILE A 183 7.27 14.21 4.41
N THR A 184 8.17 13.25 4.61
CA THR A 184 9.63 13.47 4.68
C THR A 184 10.32 13.11 3.37
N GLY A 185 9.74 12.19 2.61
CA GLY A 185 10.29 11.75 1.35
C GLY A 185 9.44 10.69 0.66
N ILE A 186 9.93 10.23 -0.49
CA ILE A 186 9.37 9.11 -1.23
C ILE A 186 10.51 8.18 -1.58
N ASN A 187 10.32 6.89 -1.31
CA ASN A 187 11.23 5.84 -1.72
C ASN A 187 10.63 5.08 -2.91
N LEU A 188 11.27 5.20 -4.07
CA LEU A 188 10.87 4.55 -5.32
C LEU A 188 11.47 3.16 -5.36
N ILE A 189 10.67 2.17 -5.74
CA ILE A 189 10.99 0.74 -5.60
C ILE A 189 11.06 0.09 -6.97
N PHE A 190 12.07 -0.73 -7.17
CA PHE A 190 12.40 -1.34 -8.45
C PHE A 190 12.83 -2.79 -8.25
N HIS A 191 12.23 -3.70 -9.01
CA HIS A 191 12.55 -5.12 -8.93
C HIS A 191 13.40 -5.55 -10.13
N ASP A 192 14.43 -6.35 -9.86
CA ASP A 192 15.18 -7.03 -10.92
C ASP A 192 14.46 -8.30 -11.37
N GLU A 193 13.52 -8.11 -12.30
CA GLU A 193 12.71 -9.19 -12.88
C GLU A 193 13.54 -10.26 -13.61
N LYS A 194 14.82 -10.00 -13.93
CA LYS A 194 15.69 -10.95 -14.65
C LYS A 194 16.43 -11.89 -13.72
N ASN A 195 16.71 -11.47 -12.49
CA ASN A 195 17.52 -12.21 -11.53
C ASN A 195 16.68 -12.78 -10.38
N ARG A 196 15.67 -13.59 -10.72
CA ARG A 196 14.79 -14.24 -9.74
C ARG A 196 15.61 -15.08 -8.75
N THR A 197 15.35 -14.90 -7.48
CA THR A 197 15.87 -15.73 -6.38
C THR A 197 14.79 -16.67 -5.85
N ASN A 198 15.17 -17.57 -4.94
CA ASN A 198 14.20 -18.41 -4.22
C ASN A 198 13.20 -17.57 -3.41
N SER A 199 13.60 -16.38 -2.96
CA SER A 199 12.78 -15.42 -2.19
C SER A 199 12.18 -14.30 -3.05
N GLY A 200 11.92 -14.58 -4.33
CA GLY A 200 11.33 -13.62 -5.24
C GLY A 200 12.36 -12.75 -5.96
N TYR A 201 11.96 -11.55 -6.37
CA TYR A 201 12.80 -10.66 -7.16
C TYR A 201 13.59 -9.71 -6.26
N PRO A 202 14.90 -9.53 -6.49
CA PRO A 202 15.68 -8.54 -5.76
C PRO A 202 15.06 -7.14 -5.85
N GLU A 203 14.78 -6.54 -4.69
CA GLU A 203 14.26 -5.18 -4.55
C GLU A 203 15.41 -4.18 -4.42
N TYR A 204 15.34 -3.11 -5.19
CA TYR A 204 16.22 -1.95 -5.12
C TYR A 204 15.39 -0.69 -4.92
N SER A 205 15.95 0.31 -4.25
CA SER A 205 15.18 1.50 -3.91
C SER A 205 15.99 2.78 -4.07
N VAL A 206 15.31 3.86 -4.47
CA VAL A 206 15.89 5.20 -4.58
C VAL A 206 15.08 6.16 -3.73
N TYR A 207 15.73 6.68 -2.70
CA TYR A 207 15.14 7.67 -1.82
C TYR A 207 15.30 9.11 -2.37
N PHE A 208 14.23 9.88 -2.23
CA PHE A 208 14.23 11.33 -2.40
C PHE A 208 13.59 11.98 -1.18
N THR A 209 14.25 13.00 -0.64
CA THR A 209 13.65 13.90 0.34
C THR A 209 12.48 14.66 -0.28
N TRP A 210 11.55 15.14 0.54
CA TRP A 210 10.42 15.94 0.06
C TRP A 210 10.86 17.11 -0.84
N LYS A 211 11.91 17.85 -0.44
CA LYS A 211 12.48 18.97 -1.20
C LYS A 211 12.99 18.57 -2.60
N GLU A 212 13.55 17.36 -2.74
CA GLU A 212 14.02 16.88 -4.04
C GLU A 212 12.86 16.46 -4.95
N ILE A 213 11.84 15.82 -4.37
CA ILE A 213 10.77 15.16 -5.12
C ILE A 213 9.59 16.08 -5.43
N GLU A 214 9.33 17.11 -4.60
CA GLU A 214 8.13 17.94 -4.71
C GLU A 214 7.93 18.52 -6.10
N LYS A 215 9.02 18.94 -6.78
CA LYS A 215 9.00 19.50 -8.14
C LYS A 215 8.50 18.51 -9.20
N PHE A 216 8.63 17.21 -8.93
CA PHE A 216 8.13 16.13 -9.79
C PHE A 216 6.72 15.70 -9.42
N ILE A 217 6.14 16.17 -8.31
CA ILE A 217 4.76 15.82 -7.94
C ILE A 217 3.76 16.66 -8.74
N THR A 218 2.77 16.00 -9.35
CA THR A 218 1.65 16.63 -10.05
C THR A 218 0.92 17.61 -9.11
N PRO A 219 0.62 18.86 -9.56
CA PRO A 219 0.07 19.90 -8.68
C PRO A 219 -1.17 19.48 -7.88
N GLN A 220 -2.08 18.72 -8.49
CA GLN A 220 -3.32 18.25 -7.85
C GLN A 220 -3.07 17.39 -6.60
N TYR A 221 -2.04 16.56 -6.61
CA TYR A 221 -1.68 15.71 -5.47
C TYR A 221 -0.76 16.45 -4.50
N ARG A 222 0.11 17.33 -5.00
CA ARG A 222 1.03 18.11 -4.16
C ARG A 222 0.28 18.88 -3.07
N ARG A 223 -0.85 19.52 -3.40
CA ARG A 223 -1.65 20.28 -2.43
C ARG A 223 -2.17 19.38 -1.30
N ARG A 224 -2.82 18.27 -1.67
CA ARG A 224 -3.41 17.29 -0.72
C ARG A 224 -2.38 16.56 0.14
N LEU A 225 -1.15 16.43 -0.35
CA LEU A 225 -0.03 15.83 0.37
C LEU A 225 0.56 16.79 1.43
N ILE A 226 0.37 18.10 1.27
CA ILE A 226 0.86 19.14 2.19
C ILE A 226 -0.21 19.52 3.24
N GLU A 227 -1.48 19.58 2.82
CA GLU A 227 -2.66 19.67 3.72
C GLU A 227 -2.58 18.59 4.80
#